data_AF-A0A914F6H4-F1
#
_entry.id   AF-A0A914F6H4-F1
#
_cell.length_a   1.000
_cell.length_b   1.000
_cell.length_c   1.000
_cell.angle_alpha   90.00
_cell.angle_beta   90.00
_cell.angle_gamma   90.00
#
_symmetry.space_group_name_H-M   'P 1'
#
loop_
_entity.id
_entity.type
_entity.pdbx_description
1 polymer ?
#
loop_
_entity_poly.entity_id
_entity_poly.type
_entity_poly.pdbx_seq_one_letter_code
_entity_poly.pdbx_strand_id
1 'polypeptide(L)' 'MSTTTNKIYGNVIIPEFEVTSSFDLIQALKNLEIKDAFDDLNADLSGISDENLVVEKVIHQALIKVS' A
#
# COMPACT_ATOMS: atom_id res chain seq x y z
N MET A 1 -9.12 26.15 21.93
CA MET A 1 -9.71 26.75 20.72
C MET A 1 -10.70 25.74 20.16
N SER A 2 -11.98 26.09 20.04
CA SER A 2 -13.04 25.17 19.62
C SER A 2 -13.14 25.19 18.09
N THR A 3 -12.93 24.06 17.43
CA THR A 3 -13.14 23.90 15.98
C THR A 3 -14.63 23.74 15.70
N THR A 4 -15.26 24.76 15.13
CA THR A 4 -16.63 24.69 14.63
C THR A 4 -16.61 24.00 13.25
N THR A 5 -17.18 22.79 13.16
CA THR A 5 -17.36 22.09 11.87
C THR A 5 -18.53 22.71 11.11
N ASN A 6 -18.28 23.30 9.95
CA ASN A 6 -19.33 23.77 9.04
C ASN A 6 -19.85 22.60 8.21
N LYS A 7 -21.12 22.20 8.42
CA LYS A 7 -21.81 21.22 7.59
C LYS A 7 -22.46 21.93 6.40
N ILE A 8 -22.24 21.38 5.21
CA ILE A 8 -22.84 21.87 3.95
C ILE A 8 -23.67 20.73 3.36
N TYR A 9 -24.91 21.04 2.98
CA TYR A 9 -25.85 20.08 2.40
C TYR A 9 -25.90 20.26 0.89
N GLY A 10 -25.84 19.14 0.14
CA GLY A 10 -25.87 19.15 -1.32
C GLY A 10 -26.26 17.78 -1.88
N ASN A 11 -26.78 17.76 -3.10
CA ASN A 11 -27.09 16.53 -3.82
C ASN A 11 -25.82 15.96 -4.46
N VAL A 12 -25.50 14.71 -4.14
CA VAL A 12 -24.34 13.99 -4.68
C VAL A 12 -24.84 12.83 -5.53
N ILE A 13 -24.34 12.73 -6.75
CA ILE A 13 -24.59 11.60 -7.65
C ILE A 13 -23.24 10.93 -7.90
N ILE A 14 -23.10 9.69 -7.43
CA ILE A 14 -21.91 8.85 -7.64
C ILE A 14 -22.39 7.57 -8.34
N PRO A 15 -21.69 7.08 -9.37
CA PRO A 15 -22.06 5.84 -10.04
C PRO A 15 -21.85 4.63 -9.12
N GLU A 16 -22.66 3.60 -9.32
CA GLU A 16 -22.32 2.24 -8.89
C GLU A 16 -21.12 1.78 -9.71
N PHE A 17 -20.08 1.28 -9.04
CA PHE A 17 -18.89 0.76 -9.72
C PHE A 17 -18.15 -0.30 -8.91
N GLU A 18 -17.38 -1.10 -9.63
CA GLU A 18 -16.45 -2.08 -9.06
C GLU A 18 -15.08 -1.92 -9.74
N VAL A 19 -14.02 -1.85 -8.94
CA VAL A 19 -12.63 -1.75 -9.41
C VAL A 19 -11.79 -2.81 -8.72
N THR A 20 -11.16 -3.67 -9.52
CA THR A 20 -10.18 -4.65 -9.06
C THR A 20 -8.79 -4.25 -9.53
N SER A 21 -7.80 -4.39 -8.67
CA SER A 21 -6.42 -4.03 -8.96
C SER A 21 -5.42 -5.03 -8.37
N SER A 22 -4.27 -5.14 -9.02
CA SER A 22 -3.13 -5.94 -8.58
C SER A 22 -1.85 -5.21 -8.94
N PHE A 23 -1.06 -4.82 -7.95
CA PHE A 23 0.16 -4.04 -8.13
C PHE A 23 1.38 -4.81 -7.61
N ASP A 24 2.45 -4.82 -8.39
CA ASP A 24 3.79 -5.13 -7.88
C ASP A 24 4.38 -3.87 -7.25
N LEU A 25 4.59 -3.91 -5.93
CA LEU A 25 4.97 -2.74 -5.16
C LEU A 25 6.48 -2.57 -5.01
N ILE A 26 7.32 -3.47 -5.52
CA ILE A 26 8.77 -3.39 -5.28
C ILE A 26 9.34 -2.02 -5.68
N GLN A 27 9.01 -1.54 -6.88
CA GLN A 27 9.55 -0.25 -7.34
C GLN A 27 9.01 0.93 -6.53
N ALA A 28 7.73 0.90 -6.15
CA ALA A 28 7.15 1.94 -5.30
C ALA A 28 7.83 1.99 -3.92
N LEU A 29 8.09 0.83 -3.31
CA LEU A 29 8.75 0.73 -2.01
C LEU A 29 10.23 1.13 -2.07
N LYS A 30 10.94 0.76 -3.15
CA LYS A 30 12.31 1.23 -3.42
C LYS A 30 12.39 2.76 -3.54
N ASN A 31 11.43 3.37 -4.22
CA ASN A 31 11.32 4.84 -4.34
C ASN A 31 10.98 5.54 -3.01
N LEU A 32 10.44 4.79 -2.04
CA LEU A 32 10.20 5.23 -0.66
C LEU A 32 11.38 4.90 0.27
N GLU A 33 12.56 4.60 -0.29
CA GLU A 33 13.79 4.26 0.43
C GLU A 33 13.75 2.92 1.21
N ILE A 34 12.75 2.07 0.96
CA ILE A 34 12.76 0.67 1.41
C ILE A 34 13.52 -0.13 0.35
N LYS A 35 14.84 -0.27 0.50
CA LYS A 35 15.71 -0.88 -0.52
C LYS A 35 16.32 -2.19 -0.05
N ASP A 36 16.84 -2.20 1.17
CA ASP A 36 17.63 -3.30 1.73
C ASP A 36 16.86 -4.62 1.76
N ALA A 37 15.56 -4.59 2.08
CA ALA A 37 14.71 -5.77 2.10
C ALA A 37 14.63 -6.52 0.75
N PHE A 38 14.99 -5.86 -0.36
CA PHE A 38 14.93 -6.38 -1.73
C PHE A 38 16.31 -6.55 -2.37
N ASP A 39 17.39 -6.47 -1.58
CA ASP A 39 18.77 -6.53 -2.04
C ASP A 39 19.49 -7.72 -1.38
N ASP A 40 20.02 -8.63 -2.20
CA ASP A 40 20.63 -9.88 -1.71
C ASP A 40 21.86 -9.66 -0.80
N LEU A 41 22.50 -8.49 -0.87
CA LEU A 41 23.70 -8.17 -0.11
C LEU A 41 23.39 -7.39 1.17
N ASN A 42 22.32 -6.61 1.18
CA ASN A 42 21.98 -5.69 2.27
C ASN A 42 20.75 -6.11 3.08
N ALA A 43 19.98 -7.11 2.64
CA ALA A 43 18.82 -7.60 3.37
C ALA A 43 19.21 -8.19 4.74
N ASP A 44 18.74 -7.56 5.82
CA ASP A 44 18.81 -8.11 7.17
C ASP A 44 17.41 -8.47 7.66
N LEU A 45 17.09 -9.77 7.58
CA LEU A 45 15.86 -10.37 8.07
C LEU A 45 16.12 -11.36 9.22
N SER A 46 17.22 -11.15 9.97
CA SER A 46 17.64 -12.01 11.10
C SER A 46 16.61 -12.09 12.24
N GLY A 47 15.72 -11.09 12.34
CA GLY A 47 14.57 -11.14 13.26
C GLY A 47 13.48 -12.16 12.89
N ILE A 48 13.55 -12.76 11.70
CA ILE A 48 12.58 -13.73 11.18
C ILE A 48 13.17 -15.13 11.10
N SER A 49 14.42 -15.26 10.62
CA SER A 49 15.10 -16.54 10.42
C SER A 49 16.61 -16.39 10.62
N ASP A 50 17.26 -17.49 11.02
CA ASP A 50 18.73 -17.59 11.07
C ASP A 50 19.35 -17.79 9.66
N GLU A 51 18.52 -18.00 8.63
CA GLU A 51 18.95 -18.10 7.23
C GLU A 51 18.98 -16.73 6.53
N ASN A 52 19.81 -16.60 5.49
CA ASN A 52 19.83 -15.39 4.66
C ASN A 52 18.58 -15.33 3.77
N LEU A 53 17.66 -14.42 4.09
CA LEU A 53 16.41 -14.22 3.36
C LEU A 53 16.41 -12.86 2.65
N VAL A 54 15.75 -12.81 1.50
CA VAL A 54 15.48 -11.59 0.73
C VAL A 54 14.02 -11.59 0.29
N VAL A 55 13.41 -10.41 0.18
CA VAL A 55 12.05 -10.29 -0.35
C VAL A 55 12.11 -10.22 -1.88
N GLU A 56 11.65 -11.28 -2.54
CA GLU A 56 11.61 -11.34 -4.00
C GLU A 56 10.44 -10.55 -4.61
N LYS A 57 9.28 -10.50 -3.93
CA LYS A 57 8.05 -9.93 -4.49
C LYS A 57 7.10 -9.37 -3.45
N VAL A 58 6.45 -8.25 -3.78
CA VAL A 58 5.37 -7.65 -2.98
C VAL A 58 4.18 -7.37 -3.87
N ILE A 59 3.09 -8.13 -3.69
CA ILE A 59 1.86 -7.98 -4.47
C ILE A 59 0.75 -7.39 -3.59
N HIS A 60 0.18 -6.28 -4.04
CA HIS A 60 -1.00 -5.68 -3.43
C HIS A 60 -2.21 -5.87 -4.33
N GLN A 61 -3.19 -6.65 -3.86
CA GLN A 61 -4.47 -6.84 -4.52
C GLN A 61 -5.56 -6.09 -3.76
N ALA A 62 -6.41 -5.37 -4.49
CA ALA A 62 -7.50 -4.61 -3.90
C ALA A 62 -8.76 -4.64 -4.76
N LEU A 63 -9.90 -4.63 -4.07
CA LEU A 63 -11.24 -4.52 -4.63
C LEU A 63 -11.95 -3.33 -4.00
N ILE A 64 -12.47 -2.43 -4.83
CA ILE A 64 -13.36 -1.34 -4.40
C ILE A 64 -14.70 -1.60 -5.04
N LYS A 65 -15.75 -1.61 -4.23
CA LYS A 65 -17.14 -1.70 -4.69
C LYS A 65 -17.95 -0.58 -4.06
N VAL A 66 -18.68 0.15 -4.89
CA VAL A 66 -19.63 1.18 -4.50
C VAL A 66 -20.98 0.79 -5.09
N SER A 67 -21.99 0.69 -4.24
CA SER A 67 -23.37 0.30 -4.53
C SER A 67 -24.35 1.16 -3.74
#